data_AF-A0A1W9USJ2-F1
#
_entry.id   AF-A0A1W9USJ2-F1
#
_cell.length_a   1.000
_cell.length_b   1.000
_cell.length_c   1.000
_cell.angle_alpha   90.00
_cell.angle_beta   90.00
_cell.angle_gamma   90.00
#
_symmetry.space_group_name_H-M   'P 1'
#
loop_
_entity.id
_entity.type
_entity.pdbx_description
1 polymer ?
#
loop_
_entity_poly.entity_id
_entity_poly.type
_entity_poly.pdbx_seq_one_letter_code
_entity_poly.pdbx_strand_id
1 'polypeptide(L)'
;MVTDQAGTEGQSRFGIRVILLGLVGLAVLTAVASSVISLYFLAAQEQDAPVINIAGRQRMLSQKMTKESLTVASQAKEQQARQELSKTRQLFDTSLNALINGNVSMGVPKTEEPKIVAQLATVSALWRDFNANIQTIERAQVDDPAFQNA
;
A
#
# COMPACT_ATOMS: atom_id res chain seq x y z
N MET A 1 58.48 -0.65 55.88
CA MET A 1 57.03 -0.40 55.79
C MET A 1 56.63 -0.62 54.33
N VAL A 2 56.50 -1.89 53.93
CA VAL A 2 56.14 -2.28 52.55
C VAL A 2 55.17 -3.44 52.72
N THR A 3 53.88 -3.13 52.75
CA THR A 3 52.82 -4.13 52.70
C THR A 3 51.65 -3.57 51.90
N ASP A 4 51.24 -4.38 50.93
CA ASP A 4 49.91 -4.45 50.33
C ASP A 4 49.51 -3.44 49.23
N GLN A 5 50.19 -3.53 48.08
CA GLN A 5 49.72 -3.00 46.79
C GLN A 5 49.32 -4.12 45.80
N ALA A 6 49.61 -5.40 46.13
CA ALA A 6 49.35 -6.53 45.23
C ALA A 6 47.92 -7.08 45.34
N GLY A 7 47.25 -6.94 46.49
CA GLY A 7 45.88 -7.41 46.69
C GLY A 7 44.81 -6.55 46.00
N THR A 8 45.06 -5.24 45.88
CA THR A 8 44.14 -4.26 45.29
C THR A 8 44.10 -4.31 43.76
N GLU A 9 45.23 -4.57 43.08
CA GLU A 9 45.29 -4.73 41.62
C GLU A 9 44.54 -5.98 41.13
N GLY A 10 44.60 -7.09 41.87
CA GLY A 10 43.92 -8.34 41.53
C GLY A 10 42.39 -8.24 41.62
N GLN A 11 41.88 -7.58 42.67
CA GLN A 11 40.43 -7.36 42.84
C GLN A 11 39.85 -6.39 41.79
N SER A 12 40.57 -5.32 41.45
CA SER A 12 40.13 -4.34 40.45
C SER A 12 40.02 -4.95 39.04
N ARG A 13 41.00 -5.75 38.62
CA ARG A 13 40.99 -6.44 37.32
C ARG A 13 39.87 -7.48 37.19
N PHE A 14 39.49 -8.12 38.29
CA PHE A 14 38.37 -9.05 38.34
C PHE A 14 37.03 -8.32 38.17
N GLY A 15 36.79 -7.24 38.93
CA GLY A 15 35.57 -6.44 38.82
C GLY A 15 35.39 -5.81 37.44
N ILE A 16 36.47 -5.28 36.83
CA ILE A 16 36.45 -4.73 35.47
C ILE A 16 36.02 -5.78 34.44
N ARG A 17 36.52 -7.02 34.54
CA ARG A 17 36.14 -8.11 33.62
C ARG A 17 34.66 -8.48 33.75
N VAL A 18 34.14 -8.52 34.97
CA VAL A 18 32.71 -8.81 35.22
C VAL A 18 31.83 -7.69 34.64
N ILE A 19 32.22 -6.43 34.82
CA ILE A 19 31.51 -5.27 34.24
C ILE A 19 31.56 -5.32 32.72
N LEU A 20 32.73 -5.59 32.12
CA LEU A 20 32.88 -5.71 30.67
C LEU A 20 32.04 -6.85 30.09
N LEU A 21 32.01 -8.02 30.74
CA LEU A 21 31.16 -9.14 30.33
C LEU A 21 29.66 -8.80 30.42
N GLY A 22 29.25 -8.09 31.48
CA GLY A 22 27.88 -7.59 31.61
C GLY A 22 27.50 -6.59 30.52
N LEU A 23 28.39 -5.66 30.19
CA LEU A 23 28.20 -4.68 29.11
C LEU A 23 28.11 -5.35 27.73
N VAL A 24 28.98 -6.33 27.45
CA VAL A 24 28.92 -7.11 26.21
C VAL A 24 27.61 -7.90 26.14
N GLY A 25 27.20 -8.54 27.22
CA GLY A 25 25.92 -9.26 27.29
C GLY A 25 24.72 -8.35 27.04
N LEU A 26 24.71 -7.15 27.65
CA LEU A 26 23.67 -6.16 27.42
C LEU A 26 23.66 -5.65 25.97
N ALA A 27 24.84 -5.37 25.40
CA ALA A 27 24.97 -4.94 24.00
C ALA A 27 24.48 -6.02 23.01
N VAL A 28 24.76 -7.30 23.30
CA VAL A 28 24.25 -8.42 22.51
C VAL A 28 22.73 -8.54 22.65
N LEU A 29 22.19 -8.41 23.87
CA LEU A 29 20.74 -8.45 24.10
C LEU A 29 20.00 -7.34 23.35
N THR A 30 20.51 -6.10 23.38
CA THR A 30 19.89 -4.99 22.65
C THR A 30 20.01 -5.16 21.14
N ALA A 31 21.14 -5.68 20.63
CA ALA A 31 21.31 -5.98 19.21
C ALA A 31 20.37 -7.10 18.73
N VAL A 32 20.14 -8.13 19.54
CA VAL A 32 19.19 -9.19 19.23
C VAL A 32 17.76 -8.63 19.24
N ALA A 33 17.40 -7.84 20.25
CA ALA A 33 16.07 -7.22 20.33
C ALA A 33 15.79 -6.30 19.14
N SER A 34 16.74 -5.45 18.74
CA SER A 34 16.59 -4.56 17.59
C SER A 34 16.47 -5.33 16.28
N SER A 35 17.19 -6.45 16.14
CA SER A 35 17.09 -7.34 14.98
C SER A 35 15.71 -7.99 14.89
N VAL A 36 15.16 -8.49 16.00
CA VAL A 36 13.80 -9.06 16.06
C VAL A 36 12.74 -8.02 15.71
N ILE A 37 12.86 -6.80 16.26
CA ILE A 37 11.95 -5.69 15.93
C ILE A 37 12.02 -5.36 14.43
N SER A 38 13.23 -5.30 13.86
CA SER A 38 13.43 -5.00 12.43
C SER A 38 12.80 -6.06 11.52
N LEU A 39 12.94 -7.35 11.88
CA LEU A 39 12.30 -8.45 11.14
C LEU A 39 10.77 -8.36 11.20
N TYR A 40 10.21 -7.97 12.35
CA TYR A 40 8.77 -7.75 12.49
C TYR A 40 8.27 -6.60 11.59
N PHE A 41 8.98 -5.46 11.57
CA PHE A 41 8.62 -4.32 10.71
C PHE A 41 8.71 -4.66 9.22
N LEU A 42 9.74 -5.38 8.78
CA LEU A 42 9.88 -5.83 7.38
C LEU A 42 8.71 -6.73 6.97
N ALA A 43 8.33 -7.69 7.82
CA ALA A 43 7.21 -8.58 7.57
C ALA A 43 5.86 -7.83 7.53
N ALA A 44 5.69 -6.79 8.35
CA ALA A 44 4.51 -5.93 8.31
C ALA A 44 4.46 -5.07 7.02
N GLN A 45 5.61 -4.59 6.55
CA GLN A 45 5.69 -3.75 5.36
C GLN A 45 5.35 -4.49 4.06
N GLU A 46 5.59 -5.81 3.99
CA GLU A 46 5.14 -6.63 2.86
C GLU A 46 3.62 -6.61 2.67
N GLN A 47 2.84 -6.41 3.74
CA GLN A 47 1.37 -6.37 3.67
C GLN A 47 0.84 -5.03 3.14
N ASP A 48 1.61 -3.94 3.27
CA ASP A 48 1.21 -2.61 2.77
C ASP A 48 1.51 -2.44 1.28
N ALA A 49 2.52 -3.15 0.76
CA ALA A 49 2.93 -3.03 -0.64
C ALA A 49 1.80 -3.32 -1.66
N PRO A 50 0.96 -4.37 -1.49
CA PRO A 50 -0.23 -4.59 -2.32
C PRO A 50 -1.21 -3.41 -2.27
N VAL A 51 -1.49 -2.89 -1.08
CA VAL A 51 -2.43 -1.77 -0.88
C VAL A 51 -1.97 -0.53 -1.61
N ILE A 52 -0.70 -0.13 -1.42
CA ILE A 52 -0.11 1.05 -2.05
C ILE A 52 -0.12 0.91 -3.57
N ASN A 53 0.24 -0.26 -4.10
CA ASN A 53 0.24 -0.51 -5.54
C ASN A 53 -1.19 -0.45 -6.13
N ILE A 54 -2.17 -1.05 -5.47
CA ILE A 54 -3.57 -1.03 -5.91
C ILE A 54 -4.15 0.39 -5.89
N ALA A 55 -3.90 1.14 -4.82
CA ALA A 55 -4.30 2.54 -4.70
C ALA A 55 -3.60 3.42 -5.75
N GLY A 56 -2.29 3.23 -5.95
CA GLY A 56 -1.52 3.93 -6.97
C GLY A 56 -2.04 3.64 -8.39
N ARG A 57 -2.41 2.38 -8.66
CA ARG A 57 -2.96 1.93 -9.94
C ARG A 57 -4.29 2.60 -10.28
N GLN A 58 -5.09 3.03 -9.30
CA GLN A 58 -6.34 3.75 -9.56
C GLN A 58 -6.13 5.00 -10.42
N ARG A 59 -5.03 5.75 -10.20
CA ARG A 59 -4.70 6.93 -11.01
C ARG A 59 -4.43 6.58 -12.47
N MET A 60 -3.73 5.47 -12.71
CA MET A 60 -3.46 5.00 -14.07
C MET A 60 -4.75 4.54 -14.74
N LEU A 61 -5.59 3.79 -14.01
CA LEU A 61 -6.84 3.25 -14.55
C LEU A 61 -7.83 4.37 -14.92
N SER A 62 -7.93 5.45 -14.13
CA SER A 62 -8.80 6.58 -14.50
C SER A 62 -8.35 7.24 -15.80
N GLN A 63 -7.05 7.50 -15.96
CA GLN A 63 -6.50 8.05 -17.20
C GLN A 63 -6.65 7.09 -18.39
N LYS A 64 -6.50 5.78 -18.15
CA LYS A 64 -6.69 4.75 -19.16
C LYS A 64 -8.14 4.71 -19.65
N MET A 65 -9.13 4.81 -18.75
CA MET A 65 -10.55 4.93 -19.12
C MET A 65 -10.82 6.18 -19.95
N THR A 66 -10.22 7.33 -19.60
CA THR A 66 -10.33 8.56 -20.42
C THR A 66 -9.79 8.34 -21.84
N LYS A 67 -8.60 7.74 -21.97
CA LYS A 67 -8.00 7.43 -23.28
C LYS A 67 -8.86 6.47 -24.10
N GLU A 68 -9.36 5.41 -23.47
CA GLU A 68 -10.22 4.42 -24.12
C GLU A 68 -11.55 5.06 -24.57
N SER A 69 -12.13 5.93 -23.75
CA SER A 69 -13.34 6.70 -24.09
C SER A 69 -13.14 7.61 -25.31
N LEU A 70 -12.02 8.34 -25.37
CA LEU A 70 -11.67 9.14 -26.55
C LEU A 70 -11.46 8.28 -27.80
N THR A 71 -10.92 7.07 -27.62
CA THR A 71 -10.74 6.12 -28.73
C THR A 71 -12.10 5.66 -29.26
N VAL A 72 -13.06 5.36 -28.37
CA VAL A 72 -14.47 5.09 -28.75
C VAL A 72 -15.06 6.26 -29.52
N ALA A 73 -14.91 7.49 -29.01
CA ALA A 73 -15.44 8.70 -29.65
C ALA A 73 -14.86 8.96 -31.05
N SER A 74 -13.57 8.63 -31.26
CA SER A 74 -12.95 8.71 -32.59
C SER A 74 -13.39 7.63 -33.58
N GLN A 75 -14.22 6.67 -33.13
CA GLN A 75 -14.67 5.48 -33.87
C GLN A 75 -13.51 4.58 -34.36
N ALA A 76 -12.28 4.85 -33.92
CA ALA A 76 -11.10 4.08 -34.27
C ALA A 76 -11.09 2.78 -33.45
N LYS A 77 -11.29 1.64 -34.12
CA LYS A 77 -11.39 0.32 -33.46
C LYS A 77 -12.42 0.32 -32.31
N GLU A 78 -13.55 0.99 -32.53
CA GLU A 78 -14.57 1.28 -31.53
C GLU A 78 -14.94 0.06 -30.66
N GLN A 79 -15.23 -1.08 -31.29
CA GLN A 79 -15.60 -2.30 -30.58
C GLN A 79 -14.51 -2.81 -29.64
N GLN A 80 -13.24 -2.75 -30.07
CA GLN A 80 -12.10 -3.11 -29.22
C GLN A 80 -11.96 -2.12 -28.07
N ALA A 81 -12.07 -0.81 -28.35
CA ALA A 81 -11.97 0.23 -27.34
C ALA A 81 -13.07 0.10 -26.27
N ARG A 82 -14.32 -0.21 -26.65
CA ARG A 82 -15.42 -0.49 -25.70
C ARG A 82 -15.13 -1.69 -24.80
N GLN A 83 -14.56 -2.77 -25.37
CA GLN A 83 -14.17 -3.95 -24.58
C GLN A 83 -13.03 -3.65 -23.61
N GLU A 84 -12.02 -2.89 -24.04
CA GLU A 84 -10.91 -2.47 -23.20
C GLU A 84 -11.39 -1.54 -22.08
N LEU A 85 -12.27 -0.58 -22.41
CA LEU A 85 -12.92 0.33 -21.46
C LEU A 85 -13.66 -0.45 -20.37
N SER A 86 -14.49 -1.44 -20.76
CA SER A 86 -15.20 -2.28 -19.79
C SER A 86 -14.27 -3.08 -18.89
N LYS A 87 -13.15 -3.59 -19.39
CA LYS A 87 -12.16 -4.29 -18.57
C LYS A 87 -11.49 -3.34 -17.58
N THR A 88 -11.08 -2.15 -18.04
CA THR A 88 -10.46 -1.13 -17.20
C THR A 88 -11.42 -0.64 -16.11
N ARG A 89 -12.68 -0.39 -16.45
CA ARG A 89 -13.75 0.01 -15.53
C ARG A 89 -14.00 -1.04 -14.45
N GLN A 90 -14.16 -2.31 -14.84
CA GLN A 90 -14.35 -3.42 -13.88
C GLN A 90 -13.15 -3.59 -12.95
N LEU A 91 -11.93 -3.42 -13.47
CA LEU A 91 -10.72 -3.51 -12.66
C LEU A 91 -10.61 -2.35 -11.66
N PHE A 92 -10.96 -1.13 -12.05
CA PHE A 92 -11.04 0.03 -11.15
C PHE A 92 -12.06 -0.25 -10.03
N ASP A 93 -13.28 -0.62 -10.40
CA ASP A 93 -14.39 -0.90 -9.47
C ASP A 93 -14.03 -1.98 -8.44
N THR A 94 -13.51 -3.11 -8.92
CA THR A 94 -13.09 -4.23 -8.06
C THR A 94 -11.95 -3.80 -7.12
N SER A 95 -10.99 -3.03 -7.62
CA SER A 95 -9.86 -2.55 -6.82
C SER A 95 -10.30 -1.54 -5.77
N LEU A 96 -11.20 -0.61 -6.10
CA LEU A 96 -11.74 0.36 -5.15
C LEU A 96 -12.57 -0.34 -4.06
N ASN A 97 -13.38 -1.33 -4.43
CA ASN A 97 -14.12 -2.14 -3.48
C ASN A 97 -13.16 -2.88 -2.51
N ALA A 98 -12.07 -3.46 -3.03
CA ALA A 98 -11.04 -4.08 -2.20
C ALA A 98 -10.40 -3.09 -1.21
N LEU A 99 -10.13 -1.85 -1.63
CA LEU A 99 -9.57 -0.81 -0.75
C LEU A 99 -10.55 -0.38 0.35
N ILE A 100 -11.87 -0.39 0.07
CA ILE A 100 -12.92 0.01 1.04
C ILE A 100 -13.22 -1.11 2.03
N ASN A 101 -13.42 -2.33 1.52
CA ASN A 101 -13.98 -3.44 2.29
C ASN A 101 -12.93 -4.48 2.72
N GLY A 102 -11.71 -4.37 2.20
CA GLY A 102 -10.70 -5.43 2.28
C GLY A 102 -10.97 -6.55 1.26
N ASN A 103 -9.90 -7.25 0.87
CA ASN A 103 -9.94 -8.45 0.06
C ASN A 103 -8.70 -9.31 0.34
N VAL A 104 -8.90 -10.47 0.97
CA VAL A 104 -7.82 -11.41 1.34
C VAL A 104 -7.09 -11.94 0.11
N SER A 105 -7.82 -12.28 -0.96
CA SER A 105 -7.21 -12.81 -2.20
C SER A 105 -6.33 -11.78 -2.93
N MET A 106 -6.57 -10.49 -2.70
CA MET A 106 -5.75 -9.40 -3.26
C MET A 106 -4.69 -8.87 -2.28
N GLY A 107 -4.58 -9.45 -1.08
CA GLY A 107 -3.66 -8.97 -0.05
C GLY A 107 -4.01 -7.57 0.47
N VAL A 108 -5.30 -7.19 0.44
CA VAL A 108 -5.76 -5.88 0.90
C VAL A 108 -6.51 -6.05 2.22
N PRO A 109 -5.92 -5.69 3.38
CA PRO A 109 -6.67 -5.64 4.63
C PRO A 109 -7.69 -4.49 4.60
N LYS A 110 -8.78 -4.64 5.35
CA LYS A 110 -9.71 -3.54 5.59
C LYS A 110 -9.03 -2.53 6.51
N THR A 111 -9.09 -1.25 6.16
CA THR A 111 -8.58 -0.16 7.01
C THR A 111 -9.69 0.40 7.91
N GLU A 112 -9.35 0.70 9.15
CA GLU A 112 -10.23 1.38 10.11
C GLU A 112 -9.81 2.83 10.37
N GLU A 113 -8.72 3.28 9.75
CA GLU A 113 -8.18 4.63 9.94
C GLU A 113 -9.19 5.68 9.43
N PRO A 114 -9.76 6.54 10.29
CA PRO A 114 -10.89 7.40 9.91
C PRO A 114 -10.61 8.31 8.72
N LYS A 115 -9.38 8.83 8.62
CA LYS A 115 -8.97 9.70 7.52
C LYS A 115 -8.95 8.96 6.18
N ILE A 116 -8.47 7.71 6.17
CA ILE A 116 -8.41 6.89 4.96
C ILE A 116 -9.81 6.49 4.53
N VAL A 117 -10.66 6.05 5.48
CA VAL A 117 -12.06 5.70 5.22
C VAL A 117 -12.83 6.89 4.63
N ALA A 118 -12.67 8.09 5.19
CA ALA A 118 -13.32 9.29 4.68
C ALA A 118 -12.84 9.65 3.25
N GLN A 119 -11.55 9.50 2.97
CA GLN A 119 -11.01 9.74 1.64
C GLN A 119 -11.50 8.70 0.62
N LEU A 120 -11.58 7.43 1.00
CA LEU A 120 -12.14 6.37 0.14
C LEU A 120 -13.62 6.59 -0.14
N ALA A 121 -14.40 7.09 0.83
CA ALA A 121 -15.79 7.46 0.62
C ALA A 121 -15.92 8.61 -0.41
N THR A 122 -15.02 9.60 -0.35
CA THR A 122 -14.95 10.68 -1.35
C THR A 122 -14.66 10.13 -2.74
N VAL A 123 -13.67 9.25 -2.87
CA VAL A 123 -13.32 8.60 -4.15
C VAL A 123 -14.49 7.74 -4.66
N SER A 124 -15.18 7.01 -3.79
CA SER A 124 -16.34 6.21 -4.14
C SER A 124 -17.50 7.05 -4.68
N ALA A 125 -17.75 8.22 -4.08
CA ALA A 125 -18.76 9.15 -4.57
C ALA A 125 -18.41 9.68 -5.97
N LEU A 126 -17.17 10.12 -6.19
CA LEU A 126 -16.69 10.58 -7.51
C LEU A 126 -16.73 9.44 -8.54
N TRP A 127 -16.37 8.23 -8.12
CA TRP A 127 -16.39 7.05 -8.99
C TRP A 127 -17.79 6.71 -9.46
N ARG A 128 -18.81 6.81 -8.59
CA ARG A 128 -20.20 6.51 -8.98
C ARG A 128 -20.64 7.31 -10.20
N ASP A 129 -20.40 8.61 -10.18
CA ASP A 129 -20.85 9.51 -11.23
C ASP A 129 -20.00 9.29 -12.50
N PHE A 130 -18.68 9.17 -12.36
CA PHE A 130 -17.78 8.84 -13.49
C PHE A 130 -18.10 7.48 -14.13
N ASN A 131 -18.36 6.44 -13.34
CA ASN A 131 -18.71 5.10 -13.80
C ASN A 131 -20.02 5.08 -14.58
N ALA A 132 -20.99 5.92 -14.22
CA ALA A 132 -22.24 6.07 -14.99
C ALA A 132 -21.96 6.63 -16.41
N ASN A 133 -21.08 7.63 -16.51
CA ASN A 133 -20.67 8.18 -17.80
C ASN A 133 -19.92 7.14 -18.63
N ILE A 134 -18.97 6.42 -18.04
CA ILE A 134 -18.24 5.34 -18.73
C ILE A 134 -19.20 4.25 -19.22
N GLN A 135 -20.19 3.83 -18.42
CA GLN A 135 -21.19 2.85 -18.87
C GLN A 135 -22.05 3.36 -20.02
N THR A 136 -22.31 4.66 -20.06
CA THR A 136 -22.99 5.29 -21.20
C THR A 136 -22.12 5.22 -22.45
N ILE A 137 -20.85 5.58 -22.34
CA ILE A 137 -19.85 5.48 -23.42
C ILE A 137 -19.68 4.02 -23.89
N GLU A 138 -19.80 3.03 -23.01
CA GLU A 138 -19.71 1.60 -23.36
C GLU A 138 -20.89 1.12 -24.20
N ARG A 139 -22.10 1.68 -24.01
CA ARG A 139 -23.35 1.15 -24.58
C ARG A 139 -23.96 2.00 -25.68
N ALA A 140 -23.93 3.33 -25.53
CA ALA A 140 -24.55 4.26 -26.44
C ALA A 140 -23.74 4.37 -27.75
N GLN A 141 -24.44 4.54 -28.87
CA GLN A 141 -23.79 4.86 -30.14
C GLN A 141 -23.18 6.26 -30.07
N VAL A 142 -22.13 6.53 -30.84
CA VAL A 142 -21.39 7.81 -30.77
C VAL A 142 -22.26 9.00 -31.17
N ASP A 143 -23.27 8.80 -32.01
CA ASP A 143 -24.24 9.81 -32.43
C ASP A 143 -25.41 10.02 -31.44
N ASP A 144 -25.53 9.19 -30.41
CA ASP A 144 -26.55 9.32 -29.37
C ASP A 144 -26.29 10.57 -28.50
N PRO A 145 -27.28 11.45 -28.25
CA PRO A 145 -27.14 12.57 -27.32
C PRO A 145 -26.66 12.15 -25.92
N ALA A 146 -27.00 10.94 -25.46
CA ALA A 146 -26.51 10.41 -24.19
C ALA A 146 -24.99 10.21 -24.20
N PHE A 147 -24.40 9.81 -25.33
CA PHE A 147 -22.95 9.67 -25.49
C PHE A 147 -22.25 11.03 -25.43
N GLN A 148 -22.81 12.05 -26.08
CA GLN A 148 -22.21 13.39 -26.17
C GLN A 148 -22.23 14.14 -24.83
N ASN A 149 -23.14 13.78 -23.92
CA ASN A 149 -23.29 14.39 -22.60
C ASN A 149 -22.63 13.57 -21.47
N ALA A 150 -22.00 12.44 -21.80
CA ALA A 150 -21.27 11.58 -20.86
C ALA A 150 -19.80 12.01 -20.73
#